data_AF-A0A5K1K2Q1-F1
#
_entry.id   AF-A0A5K1K2Q1-F1
#
_cell.length_a   1.000
_cell.length_b   1.000
_cell.length_c   1.000
_cell.angle_alpha   90.00
_cell.angle_beta   90.00
_cell.angle_gamma   90.00
#
_symmetry.space_group_name_H-M   'P 1'
#
loop_
_entity.id
_entity.type
_entity.pdbx_description
1 polymer ?
#
loop_
_entity_poly.entity_id
_entity_poly.type
_entity_poly.pdbx_seq_one_letter_code
_entity_poly.pdbx_strand_id
1 'polypeptide(L)'
;MCVLFPLFLVDSPRTLADLLCIGFVYRFISTGTIEEKIFQRQANKQSLSSAVVDEKEDVERHFSLDALRKLFLFNENTLCETHETFKCKRCKDGRQFIKAPALLYGDASTWNHFTNGELRNNHDDLLRAEVGLPEVSFVFQYISH
;
A
#
# COMPACT_ATOMS: atom_id res chain seq x y z
N MET A 1 -4.33 -3.84 -12.41
CA MET A 1 -3.23 -4.54 -11.72
C MET A 1 -2.90 -3.77 -10.46
N CYS A 2 -3.64 -4.05 -9.37
CA CYS A 2 -4.05 -3.03 -8.42
C CYS A 2 -3.42 -3.14 -7.02
N VAL A 3 -2.74 -2.08 -6.57
CA VAL A 3 -2.31 -1.93 -5.17
C VAL A 3 -3.49 -1.49 -4.30
N LEU A 4 -4.14 -2.46 -3.63
CA LEU A 4 -5.26 -2.18 -2.73
C LEU A 4 -4.82 -1.37 -1.49
N PHE A 5 -5.68 -0.47 -1.01
CA PHE A 5 -5.57 0.23 0.27
C PHE A 5 -6.90 0.07 1.04
N PRO A 6 -7.14 -1.04 1.76
CA PRO A 6 -8.28 -1.16 2.65
C PRO A 6 -8.05 -0.27 3.86
N LEU A 7 -8.69 0.89 3.84
CA LEU A 7 -8.89 1.67 5.05
C LEU A 7 -10.11 1.08 5.77
N PHE A 8 -9.89 0.30 6.82
CA PHE A 8 -10.96 0.03 7.77
C PHE A 8 -11.27 1.35 8.50
N LEU A 9 -12.55 1.62 8.71
CA LEU A 9 -13.05 2.73 9.50
C LEU A 9 -13.89 2.10 10.60
N VAL A 10 -13.28 1.84 11.76
CA VAL A 10 -14.03 1.49 12.98
C VAL A 10 -14.56 2.80 13.54
N ASP A 11 -15.86 3.05 13.36
CA ASP A 11 -16.53 4.12 14.10
C ASP A 11 -16.72 3.66 15.56
N SER A 12 -16.31 4.53 16.49
CA SER A 12 -16.40 4.35 17.95
C SER A 12 -17.87 4.30 18.44
N PRO A 13 -18.19 3.66 19.59
CA PRO A 13 -19.51 3.11 19.85
C PRO A 13 -20.49 4.19 20.28
N ARG A 14 -21.56 4.38 19.50
CA ARG A 14 -22.80 4.95 20.02
C ARG A 14 -23.99 4.16 19.50
N THR A 15 -24.65 3.49 20.44
CA THR A 15 -26.02 2.94 20.43
C THR A 15 -26.24 1.56 19.81
N LEU A 16 -26.33 0.54 20.70
CA LEU A 16 -27.31 -0.56 20.84
C LEU A 16 -27.92 -1.26 19.59
N ALA A 17 -27.30 -1.15 18.43
CA ALA A 17 -27.60 -1.93 17.23
C ALA A 17 -26.28 -2.34 16.56
N ASP A 18 -25.50 -3.18 17.25
CA ASP A 18 -24.20 -3.68 16.80
C ASP A 18 -24.35 -4.65 15.62
N LEU A 19 -24.65 -4.12 14.43
CA LEU A 19 -24.14 -4.67 13.19
C LEU A 19 -22.75 -4.05 13.01
N LEU A 20 -21.70 -4.84 13.21
CA LEU A 20 -20.32 -4.46 12.88
C LEU A 20 -20.27 -4.15 11.37
N CYS A 21 -20.52 -2.90 10.97
CA CYS A 21 -20.39 -2.47 9.58
C CYS A 21 -18.91 -2.46 9.22
N ILE A 22 -18.40 -3.61 8.76
CA ILE A 22 -17.07 -3.72 8.18
C ILE A 22 -17.12 -3.00 6.82
N GLY A 23 -16.54 -1.80 6.75
CA GLY A 23 -16.36 -1.05 5.51
C GLY A 23 -15.06 -1.43 4.82
N PHE A 24 -15.13 -1.76 3.53
CA PHE A 24 -13.94 -1.97 2.68
C PHE A 24 -13.76 -0.77 1.75
N VAL A 25 -12.58 -0.16 1.79
CA VAL A 25 -12.18 0.89 0.84
C VAL A 25 -11.19 0.30 -0.14
N TYR A 26 -11.43 0.48 -1.44
CA TYR A 26 -10.51 0.00 -2.46
C TYR A 26 -9.85 1.19 -3.14
N ARG A 27 -8.53 1.19 -3.16
CA ARG A 27 -7.73 2.03 -4.05
C ARG A 27 -7.15 1.11 -5.11
N PHE A 28 -7.35 1.44 -6.37
CA PHE A 28 -6.77 0.69 -7.48
C PHE A 28 -5.60 1.53 -8.03
N ILE A 29 -4.44 0.90 -8.18
CA ILE A 29 -3.22 1.54 -8.68
C ILE A 29 -2.56 0.57 -9.64
N SER A 30 -2.39 0.96 -10.90
CA SER A 30 -1.84 0.10 -11.94
C SER A 30 -0.34 -0.16 -11.74
N THR A 31 0.04 -1.43 -11.56
CA THR A 31 1.41 -1.91 -11.35
C THR A 31 2.35 -1.43 -12.47
N GLY A 32 3.52 -0.95 -12.07
CA GLY A 32 4.59 -0.52 -12.97
C GLY A 32 4.30 0.77 -13.74
N THR A 33 3.12 1.37 -13.58
CA THR A 33 2.72 2.59 -14.29
C THR A 33 3.08 3.86 -13.52
N ILE A 34 2.78 5.01 -14.12
CA ILE A 34 2.88 6.31 -13.46
C ILE A 34 2.02 6.41 -12.18
N GLU A 35 0.89 5.69 -12.10
CA GLU A 35 0.02 5.70 -10.92
C GLU A 35 0.77 5.18 -9.69
N GLU A 36 1.52 4.09 -9.85
CA GLU A 36 2.30 3.50 -8.77
C GLU A 36 3.41 4.44 -8.31
N LYS A 37 4.05 5.16 -9.24
CA LYS A 37 5.09 6.13 -8.91
C LYS A 37 4.55 7.37 -8.23
N ILE A 38 3.35 7.82 -8.60
CA ILE A 38 2.64 8.90 -7.89
C ILE A 38 2.32 8.43 -6.46
N PHE A 39 1.83 7.20 -6.31
CA PHE A 39 1.54 6.63 -5.00
C PHE A 39 2.79 6.58 -4.10
N GLN A 40 3.92 6.08 -4.60
CA GLN A 40 5.20 6.07 -3.88
C GLN A 40 5.60 7.48 -3.40
N ARG A 41 5.40 8.50 -4.23
CA ARG A 41 5.69 9.89 -3.86
C ARG A 41 4.75 10.41 -2.77
N GLN A 42 3.48 10.05 -2.81
CA GLN A 42 2.52 10.42 -1.76
C GLN A 42 2.91 9.77 -0.43
N ALA A 43 3.26 8.48 -0.45
CA ALA A 43 3.76 7.76 0.73
C ALA A 43 5.03 8.42 1.29
N ASN A 44 6.03 8.69 0.44
CA ASN A 44 7.28 9.33 0.88
C ASN A 44 7.06 10.73 1.49
N LYS A 45 6.16 11.54 0.92
CA LYS A 45 5.82 12.85 1.48
C LYS A 45 5.12 12.73 2.84
N GLN A 46 4.22 11.76 3.00
CA GLN A 46 3.55 11.51 4.28
C GLN A 46 4.57 11.04 5.34
N SER A 47 5.46 10.10 5.00
CA SER A 47 6.53 9.62 5.89
C SER A 47 7.51 10.73 6.30
N LEU A 48 7.86 11.65 5.38
CA LEU A 48 8.70 12.80 5.69
C LEU A 48 7.97 13.82 6.56
N SER A 49 6.68 14.09 6.31
CA SER A 49 5.89 15.03 7.12
C SER A 49 5.76 14.59 8.58
N SER A 50 5.77 13.28 8.85
CA SER A 50 5.81 12.73 10.22
C SER A 50 7.20 12.77 10.87
N ALA A 51 8.27 13.03 10.10
CA ALA A 51 9.67 12.95 10.53
C ALA A 51 10.36 14.30 10.71
N VAL A 52 9.68 15.44 10.46
CA VAL A 52 10.29 16.77 10.59
C VAL A 52 9.84 17.46 11.86
N VAL A 53 10.70 17.38 12.87
CA VAL A 53 10.93 18.42 13.88
C VAL A 53 12.35 18.93 13.63
N ASP A 54 12.48 20.25 13.57
CA ASP A 54 13.67 21.12 13.47
C ASP A 54 14.30 21.47 12.11
N GLU A 55 14.34 22.80 11.95
CA GLU A 55 15.02 23.74 11.04
C GLU A 55 16.12 23.20 10.10
N LYS A 56 15.87 23.33 8.78
CA LYS A 56 16.65 24.20 7.88
C LYS A 56 16.04 24.26 6.48
N GLU A 57 15.93 25.49 6.00
CA GLU A 57 15.43 25.89 4.69
C GLU A 57 16.21 25.28 3.52
N ASP A 58 15.54 25.20 2.37
CA ASP A 58 16.12 25.28 1.01
C ASP A 58 16.56 24.01 0.24
N VAL A 59 15.75 22.93 0.23
CA VAL A 59 16.06 21.73 -0.61
C VAL A 59 14.92 21.24 -1.55
N GLU A 60 13.69 21.73 -1.45
CA GLU A 60 12.54 20.98 -2.01
C GLU A 60 12.11 21.24 -3.48
N ARG A 61 12.76 22.13 -4.26
CA ARG A 61 12.20 22.54 -5.57
C ARG A 61 12.80 21.92 -6.83
N HIS A 62 13.86 21.12 -6.73
CA HIS A 62 14.51 20.56 -7.93
C HIS A 62 14.28 19.06 -8.05
N PHE A 63 13.27 18.68 -8.85
CA PHE A 63 13.18 17.31 -9.38
C PHE A 63 14.43 17.04 -10.23
N SER A 64 15.17 15.98 -9.91
CA SER A 64 16.22 15.52 -10.82
C SER A 64 15.59 15.06 -12.13
N LEU A 65 16.25 15.35 -13.25
CA LEU A 65 15.79 14.92 -14.58
C LEU A 65 15.57 13.40 -14.62
N ASP A 66 16.38 12.63 -13.90
CA ASP A 66 16.23 11.18 -13.80
C ASP A 66 15.00 10.76 -13.01
N ALA A 67 14.64 11.47 -11.93
CA ALA A 67 13.38 11.22 -11.22
C ALA A 67 12.16 11.57 -12.07
N LEU A 68 12.28 12.55 -12.96
CA LEU A 68 11.23 12.92 -13.91
C LEU A 68 11.10 11.90 -15.04
N ARG A 69 12.21 11.39 -15.60
CA ARG A 69 12.19 10.29 -16.57
C ARG A 69 11.55 9.04 -15.98
N LYS A 70 11.95 8.67 -14.75
CA LYS A 70 11.42 7.49 -14.06
C LYS A 70 9.90 7.51 -13.92
N LEU A 71 9.26 8.69 -13.78
CA LEU A 71 7.79 8.80 -13.71
C LEU A 71 7.08 8.19 -14.92
N PHE A 72 7.68 8.29 -16.10
CA PHE A 72 7.05 7.87 -17.35
C PHE A 72 7.55 6.52 -17.84
N LEU A 73 8.41 5.84 -17.08
CA LEU A 73 8.86 4.49 -17.39
C LEU A 73 7.83 3.48 -16.91
N PHE A 74 7.30 2.69 -17.84
CA PHE A 74 6.46 1.54 -17.52
C PHE A 74 7.32 0.32 -17.20
N ASN A 75 7.02 -0.39 -16.12
CA ASN A 75 7.70 -1.63 -15.73
C ASN A 75 6.73 -2.83 -15.80
N GLU A 76 6.86 -3.64 -16.84
CA GLU A 76 6.05 -4.85 -17.04
C GLU A 76 6.51 -6.03 -16.17
N ASN A 77 7.76 -6.02 -15.71
CA ASN A 77 8.41 -7.17 -15.06
C ASN A 77 8.48 -6.98 -13.54
N THR A 78 7.38 -6.56 -12.92
CA THR A 78 7.26 -6.46 -11.47
C THR A 78 5.87 -6.87 -11.01
N LEU A 79 5.80 -7.51 -9.84
CA LEU A 79 4.52 -7.74 -9.17
C LEU A 79 4.03 -6.46 -8.48
N CYS A 80 4.96 -5.63 -8.00
CA CYS A 80 4.70 -4.35 -7.33
C CYS A 80 6.02 -3.58 -7.16
N GLU A 81 6.19 -2.49 -7.92
CA GLU A 81 7.38 -1.64 -7.84
C GLU A 81 7.51 -0.97 -6.45
N THR A 82 6.37 -0.66 -5.83
CA THR A 82 6.30 -0.05 -4.49
C THR A 82 6.89 -0.99 -3.43
N HIS A 83 6.53 -2.27 -3.48
CA HIS A 83 7.04 -3.26 -2.54
C HIS A 83 8.56 -3.47 -2.68
N GLU A 84 9.06 -3.51 -3.92
CA GLU A 84 10.49 -3.58 -4.22
C GLU A 84 11.25 -2.35 -3.69
N THR A 85 10.66 -1.17 -3.88
CA THR A 85 11.23 0.11 -3.42
C THR A 85 11.35 0.18 -1.90
N PHE A 86 10.36 -0.35 -1.16
CA PHE A 86 10.40 -0.40 0.30
C PHE A 86 11.45 -1.36 0.86
N LYS A 87 12.04 -2.25 0.03
CA LYS A 87 13.00 -3.27 0.47
C LYS A 87 12.49 -4.04 1.70
N CYS A 88 11.24 -4.50 1.63
CA CYS A 88 10.54 -5.10 2.75
C CYS A 88 11.30 -6.32 3.31
N LYS A 89 11.59 -6.30 4.62
CA LYS A 89 12.24 -7.43 5.33
C LYS A 89 11.24 -8.46 5.88
N ARG A 90 9.93 -8.18 5.77
CA ARG A 90 8.84 -9.02 6.28
C ARG A 90 8.32 -10.03 5.26
N CYS A 91 8.68 -9.85 3.99
CA CYS A 91 8.26 -10.71 2.88
C CYS A 91 9.43 -11.50 2.32
N LYS A 92 9.22 -12.78 2.07
CA LYS A 92 10.19 -13.69 1.45
C LYS A 92 9.43 -14.62 0.50
N ASP A 93 9.96 -14.81 -0.70
CA ASP A 93 9.38 -15.67 -1.73
C ASP A 93 7.88 -15.35 -2.00
N GLY A 94 7.53 -14.07 -2.04
CA GLY A 94 6.16 -13.61 -2.29
C GLY A 94 5.18 -13.78 -1.12
N ARG A 95 5.66 -14.17 0.06
CA ARG A 95 4.83 -14.36 1.26
C ARG A 95 5.32 -13.51 2.41
N GLN A 96 4.38 -12.82 3.06
CA GLN A 96 4.68 -12.17 4.33
C GLN A 96 4.80 -13.23 5.44
N PHE A 97 5.98 -13.34 6.05
CA PHE A 97 6.26 -14.30 7.12
C PHE A 97 6.40 -13.64 8.50
N ILE A 98 6.62 -12.32 8.53
CA ILE A 98 6.61 -11.52 9.77
C ILE A 98 5.39 -10.60 9.73
N LYS A 99 4.52 -10.70 10.73
CA LYS A 99 3.39 -9.76 10.88
C LYS A 99 3.91 -8.35 11.12
N ALA A 100 3.18 -7.36 10.62
CA ALA A 100 3.47 -5.98 10.94
C ALA A 100 3.35 -5.76 12.47
N PRO A 101 4.37 -5.19 13.14
CA PRO A 101 4.30 -4.94 14.58
C PRO A 101 3.27 -3.85 14.92
N ALA A 102 3.09 -2.90 14.01
CA ALA A 102 2.06 -1.88 14.04
C ALA A 102 1.64 -1.57 12.60
N LEU A 103 0.35 -1.30 12.38
CA LEU A 103 -0.18 -0.80 11.11
C LEU A 103 -0.37 0.71 11.26
N LEU A 104 0.52 1.50 10.65
CA LEU A 104 0.46 2.96 10.75
C LEU A 104 -0.35 3.53 9.59
N TYR A 105 -1.32 4.38 9.91
CA TYR A 105 -2.05 5.14 8.90
C TYR A 105 -1.08 6.04 8.12
N GLY A 106 -1.14 6.01 6.80
CA GLY A 106 -0.28 6.80 5.93
C GLY A 106 1.12 6.23 5.68
N ASP A 107 1.51 5.13 6.35
CA ASP A 107 2.77 4.43 6.05
C ASP A 107 2.50 3.02 5.52
N ALA A 108 2.39 2.93 4.20
CA ALA A 108 2.16 1.68 3.49
C ALA A 108 3.27 0.63 3.69
N SER A 109 4.48 1.03 4.11
CA SER A 109 5.56 0.09 4.38
C SER A 109 5.30 -0.79 5.61
N THR A 110 4.38 -0.36 6.48
CA THR A 110 3.97 -1.08 7.68
C THR A 110 2.82 -2.04 7.43
N TRP A 111 2.17 -1.99 6.27
CA TRP A 111 0.91 -2.71 6.04
C TRP A 111 1.09 -4.21 5.80
N ASN A 112 0.02 -4.98 5.85
CA ASN A 112 0.07 -6.39 5.48
C ASN A 112 0.22 -6.53 3.96
N HIS A 113 1.00 -7.51 3.51
CA HIS A 113 1.39 -7.69 2.12
C HIS A 113 0.90 -9.04 1.62
N PHE A 114 0.13 -9.04 0.54
CA PHE A 114 -0.39 -10.25 -0.08
C PHE A 114 -0.04 -10.28 -1.56
N THR A 115 0.59 -11.36 -2.01
CA THR A 115 0.59 -11.72 -3.43
C THR A 115 -0.74 -12.35 -3.79
N ASN A 116 -1.07 -12.39 -5.10
CA ASN A 116 -2.31 -12.97 -5.59
C ASN A 116 -2.63 -14.35 -4.98
N GLY A 117 -1.64 -15.25 -4.95
CA GLY A 117 -1.83 -16.59 -4.40
C GLY A 117 -2.18 -16.60 -2.90
N GLU A 118 -1.69 -15.64 -2.12
CA GLU A 118 -1.95 -15.54 -0.68
C GLU A 118 -3.32 -14.91 -0.37
N LEU A 119 -4.03 -14.34 -1.36
CA LEU A 119 -5.37 -13.79 -1.18
C LEU A 119 -6.40 -14.85 -0.77
N ARG A 120 -6.13 -16.15 -1.00
CA ARG A 120 -7.01 -17.27 -0.60
C ARG A 120 -7.37 -17.28 0.89
N ASN A 121 -6.51 -16.72 1.73
CA ASN A 121 -6.70 -16.64 3.18
C ASN A 121 -7.13 -15.24 3.65
N ASN A 122 -7.42 -14.31 2.73
CA ASN A 122 -7.88 -12.97 3.08
C ASN A 122 -9.32 -13.02 3.62
N HIS A 123 -9.66 -12.14 4.56
CA HIS A 123 -11.02 -12.05 5.10
C HIS A 123 -12.01 -11.44 4.12
N ASP A 124 -11.53 -10.65 3.15
CA ASP A 124 -12.31 -10.02 2.09
C ASP A 124 -12.70 -11.05 1.00
N ASP A 125 -14.00 -11.28 0.82
CA ASP A 125 -14.54 -12.20 -0.19
C ASP A 125 -14.25 -11.75 -1.63
N LEU A 126 -14.25 -10.44 -1.90
CA LEU A 126 -13.98 -9.92 -3.24
C LEU A 126 -12.52 -10.16 -3.63
N LEU A 127 -11.59 -9.92 -2.70
CA LEU A 127 -10.18 -10.23 -2.93
C LEU A 127 -9.90 -11.73 -3.07
N ARG A 128 -10.64 -12.57 -2.33
CA ARG A 128 -10.54 -14.02 -2.48
C ARG A 128 -10.99 -14.51 -3.85
N ALA A 129 -11.97 -13.84 -4.46
CA ALA A 129 -12.45 -14.18 -5.80
C ALA A 129 -11.39 -13.93 -6.89
N GLU A 130 -10.44 -13.03 -6.66
CA GLU A 130 -9.36 -12.69 -7.59
C GLU A 130 -8.17 -13.67 -7.57
N VAL A 131 -8.20 -14.70 -6.73
CA VAL A 131 -7.14 -15.71 -6.65
C VAL A 131 -7.02 -16.47 -7.98
N GLY A 132 -5.82 -16.45 -8.55
CA GLY A 132 -5.49 -17.09 -9.83
C GLY A 132 -5.79 -16.23 -11.06
N LEU A 133 -6.40 -15.05 -10.88
CA LEU A 133 -6.70 -14.11 -11.95
C LEU A 133 -5.55 -13.09 -12.12
N PRO A 134 -5.23 -12.66 -13.35
CA PRO A 134 -4.12 -11.73 -13.63
C PRO A 134 -4.36 -10.26 -13.18
N GLU A 135 -5.59 -9.90 -12.83
CA GLU A 135 -6.04 -8.53 -12.60
C GLU A 135 -5.45 -7.91 -11.32
N VAL A 136 -5.18 -8.74 -10.30
CA VAL A 136 -4.60 -8.32 -9.00
C VAL A 136 -3.26 -9.01 -8.79
N SER A 137 -2.17 -8.25 -8.92
CA SER A 137 -0.80 -8.75 -8.72
C SER A 137 -0.38 -8.76 -7.25
N PHE A 138 -0.70 -7.69 -6.52
CA PHE A 138 -0.23 -7.47 -5.16
C PHE A 138 -1.17 -6.55 -4.38
N VAL A 139 -1.37 -6.85 -3.08
CA VAL A 139 -2.26 -6.10 -2.20
C VAL A 139 -1.51 -5.65 -0.95
N PHE A 140 -1.63 -4.36 -0.62
CA PHE A 140 -1.32 -3.86 0.70
C PHE A 140 -2.62 -3.81 1.50
N GLN A 141 -2.60 -4.27 2.74
CA GLN A 141 -3.79 -4.27 3.59
C GLN A 141 -3.47 -3.57 4.90
N TYR A 142 -4.14 -2.44 5.09
CA TYR A 142 -4.27 -1.81 6.40
C TYR A 142 -5.52 -2.36 7.08
N ILE A 143 -5.46 -2.44 8.40
CA ILE A 143 -6.60 -2.80 9.26
C ILE A 143 -6.57 -1.79 10.40
N SER A 144 -7.64 -1.03 10.55
CA SER A 144 -7.83 -0.11 11.67
C SER A 144 -8.28 -0.90 12.89
N HIS A 145 -7.90 -0.40 14.07
CA HIS A 145 -8.38 -0.88 15.35
C HIS A 145 -9.80 -0.41 15.64
#